data_AF-A0A3A1X1K4-F1
#
_entry.id   AF-A0A3A1X1K4-F1
#
_cell.length_a   1.000
_cell.length_b   1.000
_cell.length_c   1.000
_cell.angle_alpha   90.00
_cell.angle_beta   90.00
_cell.angle_gamma   90.00
#
_symmetry.space_group_name_H-M   'P 1'
#
loop_
_entity.id
_entity.type
_entity.pdbx_description
1 polymer ?
#
loop_
_entity_poly.entity_id
_entity_poly.type
_entity_poly.pdbx_seq_one_letter_code
_entity_poly.pdbx_strand_id
1 'polypeptide(L)'
;MATRTKHKTYPGSSTTTRRRTEMISATITGNLAVKPELESTPSGTKLARIVVYSTRRVQDQATGNWVDATTTKVRCTAWNGLAEHAAAELDKGMSVIVKGTLEQRDYTDKQGVQRTSLELTVNEVGRALKHGSIANAPTQAPQQGFTQYAQPQANAQSDPWSTQPQADEWGTPDAEPEPEF
;
A
#
# COMPACT_ATOMS: atom_id res chain seq x y z
N MET A 1 4.84 65.66 -3.83
CA MET A 1 4.87 65.24 -2.41
C MET A 1 4.85 63.72 -2.39
N ALA A 2 5.93 63.07 -1.95
CA ALA A 2 6.04 61.60 -1.93
C ALA A 2 6.32 61.12 -0.50
N THR A 3 5.43 60.30 0.02
CA THR A 3 5.40 59.82 1.41
C THR A 3 6.42 58.71 1.60
N ARG A 4 7.44 58.95 2.44
CA ARG A 4 8.47 57.97 2.79
C ARG A 4 7.99 57.08 3.94
N THR A 5 7.54 55.86 3.62
CA THR A 5 7.19 54.83 4.61
C THR A 5 8.46 54.38 5.35
N LYS A 6 8.52 54.60 6.67
CA LYS A 6 9.62 54.13 7.51
C LYS A 6 9.38 52.65 7.87
N HIS A 7 10.27 51.77 7.45
CA HIS A 7 10.29 50.37 7.89
C HIS A 7 10.77 50.30 9.35
N LYS A 8 9.98 49.68 10.22
CA LYS A 8 10.31 49.42 11.62
C LYS A 8 11.10 48.11 11.70
N THR A 9 12.40 48.19 11.96
CA THR A 9 13.27 47.04 12.21
C THR A 9 13.16 46.64 13.69
N TYR A 10 12.89 45.37 13.97
CA TYR A 10 12.85 44.82 15.33
C TYR A 10 14.24 44.27 15.72
N PRO A 11 14.82 44.67 16.87
CA PRO A 11 16.03 44.02 17.39
C PRO A 11 15.67 42.63 17.92
N GLY A 12 16.15 41.58 17.26
CA GLY A 12 15.92 40.17 17.67
C GLY A 12 15.64 39.18 16.54
N SER A 13 15.50 39.62 15.28
CA SER A 13 15.37 38.70 14.15
C SER A 13 16.74 38.13 13.77
N SER A 14 17.24 37.16 14.53
CA SER A 14 18.28 36.27 14.01
C SER A 14 17.65 35.46 12.88
N THR A 15 17.78 35.96 11.66
CA THR A 15 17.62 35.18 10.43
C THR A 15 18.78 34.18 10.42
N THR A 16 18.69 33.16 11.27
CA THR A 16 19.50 31.97 11.15
C THR A 16 19.05 31.35 9.85
N THR A 17 19.73 31.71 8.77
CA THR A 17 19.77 30.93 7.54
C THR A 17 20.21 29.53 7.97
N ARG A 18 19.23 28.68 8.30
CA ARG A 18 19.45 27.24 8.37
C ARG A 18 20.07 26.92 7.03
N ARG A 19 21.37 26.62 7.00
CA ARG A 19 21.95 25.92 5.88
C ARG A 19 21.14 24.64 5.78
N ARG A 20 20.17 24.63 4.87
CA ARG A 20 19.38 23.46 4.56
C ARG A 20 20.41 22.51 3.95
N THR A 21 20.90 21.57 4.73
CA THR A 21 21.68 20.45 4.20
C THR A 21 20.88 19.91 3.03
N GLU A 22 21.44 19.99 1.82
CA GLU A 22 20.80 19.44 0.64
C GLU A 22 20.88 17.92 0.77
N MET A 23 19.81 17.33 1.30
CA MET A 23 19.67 15.90 1.46
C MET A 23 19.17 15.30 0.15
N ILE A 24 19.71 14.16 -0.25
CA ILE A 24 19.21 13.40 -1.39
C ILE A 24 17.93 12.69 -0.95
N SER A 25 16.78 13.14 -1.47
CA SER A 25 15.50 12.47 -1.25
C SER A 25 15.24 11.45 -2.34
N ALA A 26 14.76 10.26 -1.98
CA ALA A 26 14.36 9.23 -2.93
C ALA A 26 12.98 8.66 -2.60
N THR A 27 12.28 8.19 -3.63
CA THR A 27 11.05 7.41 -3.51
C THR A 27 11.25 6.07 -4.20
N ILE A 28 10.89 4.99 -3.52
CA ILE A 28 11.07 3.61 -3.96
C ILE A 28 9.72 2.94 -3.97
N THR A 29 9.43 2.18 -5.02
CA THR A 29 8.26 1.28 -5.07
C THR A 29 8.76 -0.13 -5.30
N GLY A 30 8.19 -1.10 -4.59
CA GLY A 30 8.60 -2.49 -4.72
C GLY A 30 7.95 -3.37 -3.68
N ASN A 31 8.51 -4.57 -3.48
CA ASN A 31 7.92 -5.57 -2.59
C ASN A 31 8.84 -5.83 -1.39
N LEU A 32 8.24 -6.06 -0.23
CA LEU A 32 8.97 -6.38 0.98
C LEU A 32 9.60 -7.77 0.91
N ALA A 33 10.91 -7.85 1.16
CA ALA A 33 11.65 -9.10 1.20
C ALA A 33 11.18 -10.03 2.33
N VAL A 34 10.88 -9.41 3.48
CA VAL A 34 10.50 -10.03 4.76
C VAL A 34 9.59 -9.07 5.51
N LYS A 35 8.88 -9.58 6.51
CA LYS A 35 8.15 -8.75 7.48
C LYS A 35 9.13 -7.84 8.23
N PRO A 36 8.86 -6.53 8.39
CA PRO A 36 9.70 -5.67 9.22
C PRO A 36 9.62 -6.08 10.69
N GLU A 37 10.78 -6.27 11.31
CA GLU A 37 10.89 -6.55 12.74
C GLU A 37 11.17 -5.25 13.52
N LEU A 38 10.50 -5.10 14.66
CA LEU A 38 10.70 -3.97 15.57
C LEU A 38 11.89 -4.29 16.49
N GLU A 39 12.95 -3.51 16.36
CA GLU A 39 14.13 -3.55 17.21
C GLU A 39 14.19 -2.30 18.09
N SER A 40 14.99 -2.34 19.15
CA SER A 40 15.31 -1.17 19.97
C SER A 40 16.83 -1.00 20.04
N THR A 41 17.29 0.24 19.86
CA THR A 41 18.70 0.58 20.06
C THR A 41 19.08 0.49 21.54
N PRO A 42 20.38 0.44 21.89
CA PRO A 42 20.83 0.56 23.28
C PRO A 42 20.34 1.83 23.99
N SER A 43 20.07 2.89 23.23
CA SER A 43 19.49 4.16 23.70
C SER A 43 17.97 4.13 23.88
N GLY A 44 17.31 2.99 23.60
CA GLY A 44 15.85 2.83 23.75
C GLY A 44 15.02 3.32 22.55
N THR A 45 15.67 3.81 21.49
CA THR A 45 14.97 4.27 20.28
C THR A 45 14.50 3.06 19.47
N LYS A 46 13.21 3.04 19.11
CA LYS A 46 12.64 1.99 18.27
C LYS A 46 13.02 2.17 16.81
N LEU A 47 13.33 1.07 16.13
CA LEU A 47 13.61 1.04 14.70
C LEU A 47 13.00 -0.20 14.04
N ALA A 48 12.67 -0.09 12.76
CA ALA A 48 12.27 -1.22 11.93
C ALA A 48 13.06 -1.23 10.63
N ARG A 49 13.60 -2.40 10.28
CA ARG A 49 14.35 -2.61 9.04
C ARG A 49 13.39 -3.05 7.94
N ILE A 50 13.29 -2.24 6.91
CA ILE A 50 12.44 -2.48 5.75
C ILE A 50 13.35 -2.78 4.56
N VAL A 51 13.21 -3.96 3.95
CA VAL A 51 14.00 -4.34 2.78
C VAL A 51 13.08 -4.44 1.58
N VAL A 52 13.28 -3.56 0.61
CA VAL A 52 12.45 -3.45 -0.60
C VAL A 52 13.22 -3.98 -1.80
N TYR A 53 12.60 -4.90 -2.55
CA TYR A 53 13.04 -5.25 -3.89
C TYR A 53 12.27 -4.43 -4.91
N SER A 54 12.99 -3.56 -5.62
CA SER A 54 12.48 -2.74 -6.71
C SER A 54 12.93 -3.35 -8.03
N THR A 55 12.00 -3.98 -8.75
CA THR A 55 12.28 -4.61 -10.04
C THR A 55 11.84 -3.69 -11.18
N ARG A 56 12.77 -3.31 -12.04
CA ARG A 56 12.45 -2.57 -13.27
C ARG A 56 11.85 -3.55 -14.28
N ARG A 57 10.71 -3.21 -14.87
CA ARG A 57 10.18 -3.92 -16.05
C ARG A 57 10.55 -3.19 -17.32
N VAL A 58 10.92 -3.94 -18.35
CA VAL A 58 11.32 -3.42 -19.66
C VAL A 58 10.51 -4.15 -20.71
N GLN A 59 10.07 -3.43 -21.73
CA GLN A 59 9.41 -4.05 -22.87
C GLN A 59 10.47 -4.64 -23.80
N ASP A 60 10.36 -5.93 -24.08
CA ASP A 60 11.18 -6.60 -25.06
C ASP A 60 10.76 -6.16 -26.48
N GLN A 61 11.72 -5.68 -27.27
CA GLN A 61 11.43 -5.09 -28.59
C GLN A 61 11.05 -6.14 -29.64
N ALA A 62 11.47 -7.39 -29.47
CA ALA A 62 11.18 -8.47 -30.43
C ALA A 62 9.78 -9.06 -30.22
N THR A 63 9.38 -9.21 -28.96
CA THR A 63 8.13 -9.91 -28.58
C THR A 63 7.03 -8.96 -28.12
N GLY A 64 7.35 -7.69 -27.82
CA GLY A 64 6.40 -6.71 -27.28
C GLY A 64 6.00 -6.95 -25.82
N ASN A 65 6.50 -8.02 -25.19
CA ASN A 65 6.15 -8.41 -23.83
C ASN A 65 6.96 -7.64 -22.79
N TRP A 66 6.34 -7.37 -21.63
CA TRP A 66 7.05 -6.80 -20.49
C TRP A 66 7.79 -7.89 -19.74
N VAL A 67 9.11 -7.79 -19.68
CA VAL A 67 9.98 -8.69 -18.92
C VAL A 67 10.56 -7.99 -17.70
N ASP A 68 10.80 -8.75 -16.65
CA ASP A 68 11.51 -8.27 -15.47
C ASP A 68 13.00 -8.13 -15.82
N ALA A 69 13.56 -6.95 -15.55
CA ALA A 69 14.98 -6.66 -15.73
C ALA A 69 15.69 -6.68 -14.36
N THR A 70 16.60 -5.72 -14.13
CA THR A 70 17.36 -5.65 -12.89
C THR A 70 16.45 -5.42 -11.68
N THR A 71 16.67 -6.24 -10.65
CA THR A 71 16.08 -6.05 -9.33
C THR A 71 17.09 -5.39 -8.41
N THR A 72 16.72 -4.22 -7.89
CA THR A 72 17.51 -3.47 -6.92
C THR A 72 16.99 -3.76 -5.51
N LYS A 73 17.88 -4.18 -4.62
CA LYS A 73 17.59 -4.31 -3.19
C LYS A 73 17.92 -3.01 -2.48
N VAL A 74 16.96 -2.43 -1.78
CA VAL A 74 17.19 -1.22 -0.97
C VAL A 74 16.89 -1.50 0.50
N ARG A 75 17.85 -1.17 1.36
CA ARG A 75 17.71 -1.24 2.81
C ARG A 75 17.18 0.09 3.31
N CYS A 76 16.07 0.05 4.03
CA CYS A 76 15.43 1.23 4.57
C CYS A 76 15.29 1.08 6.10
N THR A 77 15.44 2.17 6.84
CA THR A 77 15.28 2.19 8.30
C THR A 77 14.18 3.19 8.67
N ALA A 78 13.11 2.69 9.26
CA ALA A 78 12.07 3.51 9.90
C ALA A 78 12.37 3.65 11.39
N TRP A 79 12.03 4.79 11.98
CA TRP A 79 12.32 5.12 13.38
C TRP A 79 11.04 5.45 14.16
N ASN A 80 11.08 5.24 15.48
CA ASN A 80 10.03 5.63 16.43
C ASN A 80 8.64 5.08 16.02
N GLY A 81 7.59 5.90 16.08
CA GLY A 81 6.22 5.47 15.75
C GLY A 81 6.11 4.88 14.34
N LEU A 82 6.88 5.38 13.37
CA LEU A 82 6.88 4.81 12.02
C LEU A 82 7.41 3.36 12.01
N ALA A 83 8.39 3.05 12.87
CA ALA A 83 8.87 1.68 13.03
C ALA A 83 7.79 0.76 13.59
N GLU A 84 7.05 1.23 14.60
CA GLU A 84 5.96 0.48 15.22
C GLU A 84 4.84 0.18 14.22
N HIS A 85 4.39 1.20 13.49
CA HIS A 85 3.36 1.04 12.46
C HIS A 85 3.83 0.14 11.32
N ALA A 86 5.07 0.27 10.87
CA ALA A 86 5.62 -0.58 9.82
C ALA A 86 5.67 -2.06 10.25
N ALA A 87 6.09 -2.35 11.48
CA ALA A 87 6.15 -3.73 12.00
C ALA A 87 4.76 -4.34 12.23
N ALA A 88 3.76 -3.51 12.54
CA ALA A 88 2.37 -3.95 12.77
C ALA A 88 1.61 -4.20 11.45
N GLU A 89 1.74 -3.29 10.48
CA GLU A 89 0.88 -3.26 9.29
C GLU A 89 1.48 -3.93 8.05
N LEU A 90 2.81 -4.03 7.99
CA LEU A 90 3.50 -4.55 6.81
C LEU A 90 3.91 -6.00 7.00
N ASP A 91 3.82 -6.78 5.93
CA ASP A 91 4.22 -8.19 5.89
C ASP A 91 5.05 -8.52 4.65
N LYS A 92 5.72 -9.66 4.67
CA LYS A 92 6.50 -10.17 3.55
C LYS A 92 5.68 -10.17 2.26
N GLY A 93 6.31 -9.73 1.17
CA GLY A 93 5.71 -9.72 -0.16
C GLY A 93 4.75 -8.56 -0.41
N MET A 94 4.34 -7.80 0.62
CA MET A 94 3.50 -6.62 0.40
C MET A 94 4.19 -5.62 -0.52
N SER A 95 3.41 -5.06 -1.44
CA SER A 95 3.85 -3.96 -2.27
C SER A 95 3.80 -2.67 -1.47
N VAL A 96 4.87 -1.87 -1.52
CA VAL A 96 5.04 -0.65 -0.72
C VAL A 96 5.60 0.49 -1.56
N ILE A 97 5.27 1.71 -1.13
CA ILE A 97 5.91 2.96 -1.54
C ILE A 97 6.66 3.48 -0.30
N VAL A 98 7.95 3.75 -0.46
CA VAL A 98 8.82 4.24 0.62
C VAL A 98 9.47 5.54 0.15
N LYS A 99 9.40 6.58 0.98
CA LYS A 99 10.02 7.88 0.72
C LYS A 99 10.92 8.25 1.88
N GLY A 100 12.09 8.78 1.57
CA GLY A 100 13.06 9.14 2.61
C GLY A 100 14.32 9.79 2.08
N THR A 101 15.31 9.86 2.95
CA THR A 101 16.64 10.38 2.66
C THR A 101 17.58 9.22 2.32
N LEU A 102 18.22 9.30 1.16
CA LEU A 102 19.20 8.32 0.70
C LEU A 102 20.60 8.71 1.17
N GLU A 103 21.29 7.75 1.77
CA GLU A 103 22.67 7.88 2.21
C GLU A 103 23.50 6.73 1.65
N GLN A 104 24.74 7.07 1.28
CA GLN A 104 25.77 6.08 1.01
C GLN A 104 26.50 5.79 2.32
N ARG A 105 26.64 4.51 2.67
CA ARG A 105 27.45 4.07 3.81
C ARG A 105 28.54 3.12 3.37
N ASP A 106 29.74 3.34 3.87
CA ASP A 106 30.84 2.41 3.71
C ASP A 106 30.90 1.49 4.93
N TYR A 107 31.08 0.19 4.69
CA TYR A 107 31.19 -0.83 5.72
C TYR A 107 32.23 -1.87 5.33
N THR A 108 32.89 -2.44 6.32
CA THR A 108 33.79 -3.57 6.12
C THR A 108 32.98 -4.87 6.18
N ASP A 109 33.09 -5.71 5.15
CA ASP A 109 32.46 -7.02 5.17
C ASP A 109 33.23 -8.01 6.07
N LYS A 110 32.70 -9.23 6.22
CA LYS A 110 33.30 -10.25 7.09
C LYS A 110 34.69 -10.70 6.61
N GLN A 111 35.05 -10.39 5.37
CA GLN A 111 36.31 -10.73 4.74
C GLN A 111 37.33 -9.59 4.84
N GLY A 112 36.99 -8.49 5.51
CA GLY A 112 37.86 -7.33 5.65
C GLY A 112 37.85 -6.39 4.45
N VAL A 113 36.95 -6.59 3.47
CA VAL A 113 36.88 -5.77 2.26
C VAL A 113 35.94 -4.59 2.50
N GLN A 114 36.39 -3.39 2.15
CA GLN A 114 35.55 -2.19 2.19
C GLN A 114 34.50 -2.26 1.08
N ARG A 115 33.24 -2.10 1.46
CA ARG A 115 32.08 -2.11 0.59
C ARG A 115 31.25 -0.86 0.82
N THR A 116 30.48 -0.51 -0.19
CA THR A 116 29.54 0.60 -0.13
C THR A 116 28.11 0.06 -0.23
N SER A 117 27.22 0.50 0.65
CA SER A 117 25.78 0.27 0.60
C SER A 117 25.01 1.57 0.39
N LEU A 118 23.89 1.46 -0.32
CA LEU A 118 22.85 2.48 -0.35
C LEU A 118 21.83 2.14 0.73
N GLU A 119 21.59 3.10 1.62
CA GLU A 119 20.63 3.00 2.71
C GLU A 119 19.67 4.19 2.70
N LEU A 120 18.40 3.93 3.02
CA LEU A 120 17.38 4.97 3.05
C LEU A 120 16.83 5.14 4.47
N THR A 121 16.89 6.35 5.01
CA THR A 121 16.18 6.71 6.24
C THR A 121 14.76 7.10 5.87
N VAL A 122 13.77 6.36 6.38
CA VAL A 122 12.38 6.47 5.96
C VAL A 122 11.69 7.65 6.65
N ASN A 123 11.05 8.49 5.85
CA ASN A 123 10.18 9.56 6.32
C ASN A 123 8.70 9.15 6.21
N GLU A 124 8.34 8.45 5.14
CA GLU A 124 6.98 7.98 4.87
C GLU A 124 7.03 6.57 4.26
N VAL A 125 6.12 5.69 4.68
CA VAL A 125 5.90 4.38 4.05
C VAL A 125 4.40 4.07 4.01
N GLY A 126 3.96 3.49 2.91
CA GLY A 126 2.59 3.03 2.73
C GLY A 126 2.52 1.81 1.82
N ARG A 127 1.42 1.06 1.92
CA ARG A 127 1.13 -0.03 0.99
C ARG A 127 0.80 0.53 -0.39
N ALA A 128 1.36 -0.06 -1.44
CA ALA A 128 1.07 0.31 -2.80
C ALA A 128 -0.18 -0.43 -3.30
N LEU A 129 -1.15 0.30 -3.85
CA LEU A 129 -2.38 -0.29 -4.38
C LEU A 129 -2.26 -0.80 -5.82
N LYS A 130 -1.17 -0.44 -6.52
CA LYS A 130 -0.99 -0.68 -7.96
C LYS A 130 -1.14 -2.15 -8.36
N HIS A 131 -0.81 -3.11 -7.48
CA HIS A 131 -0.75 -4.53 -7.84
C HIS A 131 -1.94 -5.36 -7.30
N GLY A 132 -2.83 -4.81 -6.44
CA GLY A 132 -3.95 -5.54 -5.78
C GLY A 132 -3.48 -6.74 -4.92
N SER A 133 -4.09 -7.21 -3.85
CA SER A 133 -5.23 -6.84 -3.01
C SER A 133 -4.69 -6.38 -1.65
N ILE A 134 -5.42 -5.48 -0.98
CA ILE A 134 -5.09 -5.00 0.38
C ILE A 134 -5.50 -6.01 1.46
N ALA A 135 -6.01 -7.18 1.07
CA ALA A 135 -6.52 -8.17 2.00
C ALA A 135 -5.38 -8.70 2.89
N ASN A 136 -5.37 -8.27 4.14
CA ASN A 136 -4.79 -9.02 5.26
C ASN A 136 -5.67 -10.25 5.53
N ALA A 137 -5.90 -11.09 4.51
CA ALA A 137 -6.58 -12.34 4.72
C ALA A 137 -5.50 -13.31 5.24
N PRO A 138 -5.61 -13.86 6.46
CA PRO A 138 -4.86 -15.04 6.78
C PRO A 138 -5.27 -16.07 5.71
N THR A 139 -4.32 -16.48 4.87
CA THR A 139 -4.49 -17.70 4.08
C THR A 139 -4.52 -18.85 5.08
N GLN A 140 -5.66 -19.04 5.76
CA GLN A 140 -6.03 -20.35 6.26
C GLN A 140 -6.13 -21.20 5.01
N ALA A 141 -5.09 -21.98 4.75
CA ALA A 141 -5.18 -23.09 3.82
C ALA A 141 -6.43 -23.87 4.24
N PRO A 142 -7.41 -24.10 3.34
CA PRO A 142 -8.53 -24.95 3.68
C PRO A 142 -7.97 -26.33 4.01
N GLN A 143 -7.96 -26.70 5.30
CA GLN A 143 -7.79 -28.10 5.68
C GLN A 143 -8.95 -28.84 5.05
N GLN A 144 -8.65 -29.63 4.02
CA GLN A 144 -9.57 -30.56 3.41
C GLN A 144 -9.92 -31.65 4.43
N GLY A 145 -10.91 -31.39 5.27
CA GLY A 145 -11.60 -32.40 6.03
C GLY A 145 -12.61 -33.09 5.12
N PHE A 146 -12.31 -34.33 4.73
CA PHE A 146 -13.28 -35.22 4.09
C PHE A 146 -14.50 -35.37 5.00
N THR A 147 -15.65 -34.86 4.57
CA THR A 147 -16.95 -35.20 5.16
C THR A 147 -17.76 -36.00 4.15
N GLN A 148 -18.00 -37.24 4.55
CA GLN A 148 -18.77 -38.27 3.87
C GLN A 148 -20.24 -37.83 3.74
N TYR A 149 -20.77 -37.84 2.52
CA TYR A 149 -22.17 -37.52 2.27
C TYR A 149 -23.08 -38.63 2.84
N ALA A 150 -23.82 -38.31 3.89
CA ALA A 150 -25.05 -39.02 4.27
C ALA A 150 -26.23 -38.09 3.93
N GLN A 151 -27.19 -38.59 3.13
CA GLN A 151 -28.35 -37.84 2.68
C GLN A 151 -29.27 -37.44 3.85
N PRO A 152 -29.81 -36.21 3.89
CA PRO A 152 -30.90 -35.87 4.78
C PRO A 152 -32.26 -36.06 4.10
N GLN A 153 -33.15 -36.70 4.86
CA GLN A 153 -34.57 -36.88 4.61
C GLN A 153 -35.32 -35.54 4.69
N ALA A 154 -36.33 -35.38 3.83
CA ALA A 154 -37.12 -34.16 3.65
C ALA A 154 -37.81 -33.67 4.94
N ASN A 155 -37.72 -32.38 5.22
CA ASN A 155 -38.67 -31.69 6.07
C ASN A 155 -39.03 -30.34 5.43
N ALA A 156 -40.31 -30.18 5.10
CA ALA A 156 -40.87 -28.96 4.53
C ALA A 156 -41.04 -27.93 5.64
N GLN A 157 -40.44 -26.75 5.47
CA GLN A 157 -40.75 -25.59 6.30
C GLN A 157 -40.80 -24.35 5.42
N SER A 158 -41.94 -23.66 5.50
CA SER A 158 -42.42 -22.55 4.70
C SER A 158 -41.59 -21.26 4.84
N ASP A 159 -41.21 -20.66 3.71
CA ASP A 159 -40.65 -19.31 3.64
C ASP A 159 -41.76 -18.24 3.56
N PRO A 160 -41.70 -17.16 4.39
CA PRO A 160 -42.77 -16.16 4.54
C PRO A 160 -42.63 -14.92 3.64
N TRP A 161 -41.88 -14.97 2.53
CA TRP A 161 -41.53 -13.77 1.75
C TRP A 161 -41.88 -13.81 0.24
N SER A 162 -42.85 -14.63 -0.18
CA SER A 162 -43.39 -14.56 -1.54
C SER A 162 -44.68 -13.73 -1.58
N THR A 163 -44.59 -12.47 -2.01
CA THR A 163 -45.75 -11.66 -2.38
C THR A 163 -45.83 -11.58 -3.90
N GLN A 164 -46.83 -12.23 -4.51
CA GLN A 164 -47.20 -12.01 -5.92
C GLN A 164 -48.02 -10.71 -6.04
N PRO A 165 -47.82 -9.90 -7.09
CA PRO A 165 -48.68 -8.74 -7.33
C PRO A 165 -50.04 -9.18 -7.90
N GLN A 166 -51.10 -8.75 -7.22
CA GLN A 166 -52.50 -8.88 -7.64
C GLN A 166 -52.81 -7.77 -8.66
N ALA A 167 -53.33 -8.13 -9.82
CA ALA A 167 -53.77 -7.18 -10.84
C ALA A 167 -55.18 -6.69 -10.51
N ASP A 168 -55.34 -5.38 -10.34
CA ASP A 168 -56.64 -4.72 -10.20
C ASP A 168 -57.24 -4.45 -11.58
N GLU A 169 -58.32 -5.17 -11.83
CA GLU A 169 -59.35 -5.00 -12.85
C GLU A 169 -60.20 -3.76 -12.52
N TRP A 170 -60.93 -3.22 -13.52
CA TRP A 170 -61.97 -2.17 -13.47
C TRP A 170 -61.64 -0.78 -14.05
N GLY A 171 -61.84 -0.67 -15.36
CA GLY A 171 -62.19 0.55 -16.10
C GLY A 171 -62.95 0.18 -17.37
N THR A 172 -64.26 0.36 -17.36
CA THR A 172 -65.29 -0.12 -18.30
C THR A 172 -65.46 0.79 -19.55
N PRO A 173 -66.52 0.65 -20.38
CA PRO A 173 -66.54 -0.09 -21.65
C PRO A 173 -66.88 0.82 -22.85
N ASP A 174 -66.58 0.39 -24.08
CA ASP A 174 -67.45 0.71 -25.22
C ASP A 174 -67.20 -0.29 -26.34
N ALA A 175 -68.28 -0.87 -26.83
CA ALA A 175 -68.32 -1.83 -27.92
C ALA A 175 -68.88 -1.10 -29.14
N GLU A 176 -68.27 -1.27 -30.32
CA GLU A 176 -68.96 -1.64 -31.57
C GLU A 176 -67.95 -1.84 -32.74
N PRO A 177 -68.33 -2.56 -33.82
CA PRO A 177 -67.51 -3.60 -34.42
C PRO A 177 -66.90 -3.20 -35.77
N GLU A 178 -65.90 -3.97 -36.23
CA GLU A 178 -65.32 -3.88 -37.58
C GLU A 178 -66.35 -4.15 -38.70
N PRO A 179 -66.00 -3.80 -39.95
CA PRO A 179 -65.60 -4.91 -40.82
C PRO A 179 -64.34 -4.65 -41.68
N GLU A 180 -63.39 -5.57 -41.55
CA GLU A 180 -62.83 -6.46 -42.59
C GLU A 180 -62.88 -6.03 -44.07
N PHE A 181 -61.72 -6.14 -44.74
CA PHE A 181 -61.63 -6.55 -46.14
C PHE A 181 -61.34 -8.05 -46.21
#